data_AF-M8B9T4-F1
#
_entry.id   AF-M8B9T4-F1
#
_cell.length_a   1.000
_cell.length_b   1.000
_cell.length_c   1.000
_cell.angle_alpha   90.00
_cell.angle_beta   90.00
_cell.angle_gamma   90.00
#
_symmetry.space_group_name_H-M   'P 1'
#
loop_
_entity.id
_entity.type
_entity.pdbx_description
1 polymer ?
#
loop_
_entity_poly.entity_id
_entity_poly.type
_entity_poly.pdbx_seq_one_letter_code
_entity_poly.pdbx_strand_id
1 'polypeptide(L)'
;MELCEGGDLATYIQRSGGRVEESVARNFMRQIGAGLQVLRRHHVVHRDLKPENILLSCSGSDAILKISDFGLSRVLHPGEYAETACGTRLYMAPEVMLFQKYDGKVDLWSIGAILFELLNGYPPFRGTKLAALFRSRNSLCPACILIPSTYAPDYYARIQVFDRLERKNAIQWTTVIIGHAQEGQVKEALDLFRRFWSSGVRADGHVLSSVVGVFADFALVEQGRQMHCYTVKNPAGMDVSVSNSIVDMYHKCGLTDEAERRFWETPRRNVVSWTAMINGLGKHGHGQEAIDMFEKMRTEGVEPDEVSYLALLSACSHSGLVEECRRYFSMIRQEKRLRPRAEHYACMVDLLGRAGELMEARDLVATMPMEPTVGVWQTLLSACRVHKDVTTAREAGEALLGMDGDNPANYVMLSNIFAEAGEWREHQQVRDAMRRRGLRKQGGCSWVEEEEGRREVIRVYKNLRVCGDCHEFFKGLSRVVGRAMVVRDANRFHRFQDGACSCKDYW
;
A
#
# COMPACT_ATOMS: atom_id res chain seq x y z
N MET A 1 -32.07 6.13 33.99
CA MET A 1 -31.37 5.04 33.29
C MET A 1 -32.42 4.01 32.91
N GLU A 2 -32.62 3.76 31.62
CA GLU A 2 -33.38 2.59 31.17
C GLU A 2 -32.59 1.33 31.54
N LEU A 3 -33.27 0.32 32.07
CA LEU A 3 -32.65 -0.98 32.33
C LEU A 3 -32.38 -1.69 31.00
N CYS A 4 -31.13 -2.10 30.78
CA CYS A 4 -30.73 -2.88 29.60
C CYS A 4 -30.61 -4.36 30.02
N GLU A 5 -31.71 -5.10 29.96
CA GLU A 5 -31.77 -6.50 30.43
C GLU A 5 -30.93 -7.47 29.59
N GLY A 6 -30.51 -7.06 28.38
CA GLY A 6 -29.63 -7.82 27.51
C GLY A 6 -28.17 -7.89 27.97
N GLY A 7 -27.78 -7.06 28.95
CA GLY A 7 -26.38 -6.92 29.36
C GLY A 7 -25.55 -6.14 28.33
N ASP A 8 -24.24 -6.37 28.33
CA ASP A 8 -23.30 -5.75 27.40
C ASP A 8 -22.93 -6.65 26.20
N LEU A 9 -22.32 -6.06 25.19
CA LEU A 9 -21.97 -6.73 23.94
C LEU A 9 -20.86 -7.77 24.13
N ALA A 10 -19.94 -7.59 25.08
CA ALA A 10 -18.93 -8.61 25.40
C ALA A 10 -19.60 -9.90 25.91
N THR A 11 -20.58 -9.75 26.80
CA THR A 11 -21.38 -10.85 27.32
C THR A 11 -22.18 -11.53 26.19
N TYR A 12 -22.73 -10.77 25.26
CA TYR A 12 -23.42 -11.32 24.08
C TYR A 12 -22.49 -12.16 23.18
N ILE A 13 -21.27 -11.67 22.92
CA ILE A 13 -20.25 -12.40 22.13
C ILE A 13 -19.91 -13.73 22.79
N GLN A 14 -19.72 -13.74 24.11
CA GLN A 14 -19.43 -14.96 24.87
C GLN A 14 -20.59 -15.96 24.81
N ARG A 15 -21.83 -15.50 25.01
CA ARG A 15 -23.05 -16.35 24.93
C ARG A 15 -23.26 -16.94 23.53
N SER A 16 -22.81 -16.25 22.49
CA SER A 16 -22.86 -16.72 21.10
C SER A 16 -21.78 -17.75 20.76
N GLY A 17 -21.10 -18.33 21.75
CA GLY A 17 -19.99 -19.28 21.53
C GLY A 17 -18.71 -18.61 21.04
N GLY A 18 -18.55 -17.30 21.26
CA GLY A 18 -17.41 -16.54 20.77
C GLY A 18 -17.49 -16.20 19.28
N ARG A 19 -18.63 -16.31 18.61
CA ARG A 19 -18.76 -15.78 17.25
C ARG A 19 -20.19 -15.35 16.99
N VAL A 20 -20.36 -14.10 16.56
CA VAL A 20 -21.67 -13.56 16.19
C VAL A 20 -21.91 -13.80 14.71
N GLU A 21 -23.12 -14.22 14.36
CA GLU A 21 -23.53 -14.40 12.97
C GLU A 21 -23.40 -13.08 12.19
N GLU A 22 -22.93 -13.15 10.94
CA GLU A 22 -22.61 -11.96 10.14
C GLU A 22 -23.82 -11.05 9.90
N SER A 23 -25.02 -11.63 9.78
CA SER A 23 -26.28 -10.90 9.63
C SER A 23 -26.56 -10.02 10.86
N VAL A 24 -26.31 -10.56 12.06
CA VAL A 24 -26.49 -9.91 13.36
C VAL A 24 -25.40 -8.88 13.61
N ALA A 25 -24.13 -9.22 13.34
CA ALA A 25 -23.01 -8.29 13.45
C ALA A 25 -23.21 -7.06 12.55
N ARG A 26 -23.69 -7.25 11.32
CA ARG A 26 -24.03 -6.16 10.39
C ARG A 26 -25.12 -5.25 10.97
N ASN A 27 -26.17 -5.83 11.55
CA ASN A 27 -27.24 -5.06 12.18
C ASN A 27 -26.72 -4.24 13.37
N PHE A 28 -25.91 -4.85 14.23
CA PHE A 28 -25.32 -4.20 15.40
C PHE A 28 -24.37 -3.07 15.01
N MET A 29 -23.50 -3.27 14.03
CA MET A 29 -22.61 -2.22 13.54
C MET A 29 -23.37 -1.03 12.94
N ARG A 30 -24.49 -1.28 12.26
CA ARG A 30 -25.34 -0.20 11.73
C ARG A 30 -25.90 0.67 12.87
N GLN A 31 -26.30 0.06 13.99
CA GLN A 31 -26.80 0.79 15.15
C GLN A 31 -25.68 1.57 15.87
N ILE A 32 -24.51 0.98 16.06
CA ILE A 32 -23.33 1.65 16.66
C ILE A 32 -22.90 2.84 15.79
N GLY A 33 -22.86 2.66 14.46
CA GLY A 33 -22.56 3.73 13.51
C GLY A 33 -23.57 4.88 13.55
N ALA A 34 -24.87 4.57 13.69
CA ALA A 34 -25.90 5.59 13.88
C ALA A 34 -25.72 6.37 15.19
N GLY A 35 -25.39 5.67 16.29
CA GLY A 35 -25.07 6.30 17.58
C GLY A 35 -23.85 7.24 17.48
N LEU A 36 -22.78 6.80 16.83
CA LEU A 36 -21.59 7.61 16.58
C LEU A 36 -21.87 8.84 15.73
N GLN A 37 -22.75 8.73 14.73
CA GLN A 37 -23.16 9.87 13.92
C GLN A 37 -23.84 10.96 14.78
N VAL A 38 -24.64 10.56 15.76
CA VAL A 38 -25.26 11.49 16.73
C VAL A 38 -24.18 12.13 17.62
N LEU A 39 -23.26 11.34 18.18
CA LEU A 39 -22.16 11.88 19.00
C LEU A 39 -21.33 12.90 18.23
N ARG A 40 -21.00 12.61 16.97
CA ARG A 40 -20.26 13.51 16.09
C ARG A 40 -21.00 14.82 15.81
N ARG A 41 -22.33 14.78 15.64
CA ARG A 41 -23.15 16.01 15.47
C ARG A 41 -23.10 16.92 16.70
N HIS A 42 -22.91 16.35 17.88
CA HIS A 42 -22.74 17.07 19.13
C HIS A 42 -21.27 17.29 19.51
N HIS A 43 -20.33 17.04 18.59
CA HIS A 43 -18.90 17.16 18.82
C HIS A 43 -18.36 16.30 19.98
N VAL A 44 -19.07 15.24 20.35
CA VAL A 44 -18.65 14.32 21.41
C VAL A 44 -17.79 13.22 20.81
N VAL A 45 -16.61 13.02 21.42
CA VAL A 45 -15.73 11.87 21.17
C VAL A 45 -15.76 10.99 22.40
N HIS A 46 -16.07 9.71 22.23
CA HIS A 46 -16.28 8.77 23.31
C HIS A 46 -14.97 8.34 23.99
N ARG A 47 -13.94 8.02 23.20
CA ARG A 47 -12.57 7.66 23.61
C ARG A 47 -12.41 6.37 24.42
N ASP A 48 -13.47 5.60 24.60
CA ASP A 48 -13.43 4.28 25.28
C ASP A 48 -14.52 3.35 24.75
N LEU A 49 -14.70 3.31 23.43
CA LEU A 49 -15.62 2.35 22.83
C LEU A 49 -15.01 0.96 22.87
N LYS A 50 -15.77 0.04 23.45
CA LYS A 50 -15.45 -1.38 23.61
C LYS A 50 -16.74 -2.16 23.82
N PRO A 51 -16.78 -3.49 23.63
CA PRO A 51 -18.01 -4.25 23.75
C PRO A 51 -18.69 -4.10 25.12
N GLU A 52 -17.93 -3.94 26.21
CA GLU A 52 -18.47 -3.74 27.56
C GLU A 52 -19.26 -2.42 27.71
N ASN A 53 -18.94 -1.42 26.88
CA ASN A 53 -19.59 -0.10 26.91
C ASN A 53 -20.76 0.00 25.93
N ILE A 54 -21.13 -1.11 25.26
CA ILE A 54 -22.29 -1.19 24.37
C ILE A 54 -23.33 -2.11 25.02
N LEU A 55 -24.45 -1.52 25.43
CA LEU A 55 -25.52 -2.21 26.13
C LEU A 55 -26.63 -2.66 25.17
N LEU A 56 -27.27 -3.79 25.48
CA LEU A 56 -28.34 -4.38 24.69
C LEU A 56 -29.67 -4.29 25.45
N SER A 57 -30.73 -3.87 24.76
CA SER A 57 -32.08 -3.81 25.34
C SER A 57 -32.63 -5.18 25.74
N CYS A 58 -32.29 -6.24 25.00
CA CYS A 58 -32.68 -7.62 25.24
C CYS A 58 -31.55 -8.58 24.85
N SER A 59 -31.66 -9.87 25.21
CA SER A 59 -30.61 -10.87 24.90
C SER A 59 -30.69 -11.43 23.45
N GLY A 60 -31.58 -10.90 22.61
CA GLY A 60 -31.83 -11.38 21.24
C GLY A 60 -30.93 -10.72 20.18
N SER A 61 -30.92 -11.27 18.96
CA SER A 61 -30.22 -10.71 17.80
C SER A 61 -30.88 -9.45 17.22
N ASP A 62 -32.11 -9.16 17.64
CA ASP A 62 -32.90 -7.98 17.32
C ASP A 62 -32.74 -6.84 18.36
N ALA A 63 -31.81 -7.00 19.32
CA ALA A 63 -31.58 -6.03 20.37
C ALA A 63 -31.28 -4.61 19.83
N ILE A 64 -31.77 -3.62 20.58
CA ILE A 64 -31.44 -2.21 20.38
C ILE A 64 -30.19 -1.90 21.20
N LEU A 65 -29.14 -1.42 20.52
CA LEU A 65 -27.84 -1.14 21.12
C LEU A 65 -27.80 0.30 21.64
N LYS A 66 -27.24 0.48 22.83
CA LYS A 66 -27.02 1.80 23.46
C LYS A 66 -25.55 1.95 23.82
N ILE A 67 -24.95 3.06 23.37
CA ILE A 67 -23.60 3.45 23.77
C ILE A 67 -23.67 4.00 25.20
N SER A 68 -22.77 3.54 26.06
CA SER A 68 -22.74 3.87 27.49
C SER A 68 -21.32 4.16 27.98
N ASP A 69 -21.20 4.61 29.22
CA ASP A 69 -19.94 5.01 29.86
C ASP A 69 -19.18 6.14 29.14
N PHE A 70 -19.76 7.34 29.23
CA PHE A 70 -19.16 8.58 28.73
C PHE A 70 -18.13 9.17 29.71
N GLY A 71 -17.67 8.43 30.72
CA GLY A 71 -16.76 8.94 31.75
C GLY A 71 -15.41 9.41 31.21
N LEU A 72 -15.00 8.84 30.07
CA LEU A 72 -13.79 9.23 29.34
C LEU A 72 -14.10 10.08 28.10
N SER A 73 -15.33 10.50 27.87
CA SER A 73 -15.69 11.29 26.68
C SER A 73 -15.23 12.75 26.78
N ARG A 74 -15.16 13.43 25.64
CA ARG A 74 -14.83 14.86 25.56
C ARG A 74 -15.54 15.52 24.38
N VAL A 75 -15.93 16.78 24.55
CA VAL A 75 -16.37 17.62 23.45
C VAL A 75 -15.13 18.17 22.74
N LEU A 76 -14.98 17.87 21.45
CA LEU A 76 -13.91 18.37 20.58
C LEU A 76 -14.52 19.05 19.36
N HIS A 77 -14.39 20.36 19.28
CA HIS A 77 -14.84 21.13 18.12
C HIS A 77 -13.91 20.91 16.92
N PRO A 78 -14.36 21.19 15.68
CA PRO A 78 -13.54 21.00 14.49
C PRO A 78 -12.21 21.77 14.57
N GLY A 79 -11.08 21.05 14.48
CA GLY A 79 -9.73 21.62 14.61
C GLY A 79 -9.14 21.53 16.03
N GLU A 80 -9.92 21.08 17.03
CA GLU A 80 -9.41 20.76 18.35
C GLU A 80 -8.92 19.32 18.43
N TYR A 81 -7.90 19.11 19.27
CA TYR A 81 -7.31 17.80 19.51
C TYR A 81 -7.28 17.53 21.01
N ALA A 82 -7.46 16.26 21.37
CA ALA A 82 -7.15 15.78 22.70
C ALA A 82 -5.73 15.19 22.73
N GLU A 83 -5.09 15.30 23.90
CA GLU A 83 -3.73 14.80 24.14
C GLU A 83 -3.69 13.76 25.27
N THR A 84 -4.77 13.67 26.06
CA THR A 84 -4.86 12.75 27.19
C THR A 84 -4.99 11.32 26.67
N ALA A 85 -4.01 10.46 26.92
CA ALA A 85 -4.12 9.04 26.61
C ALA A 85 -5.10 8.37 27.59
N CYS A 86 -6.31 8.07 27.13
CA CYS A 86 -7.35 7.38 27.90
C CYS A 86 -8.10 6.38 27.01
N GLY A 87 -8.66 5.34 27.63
CA GLY A 87 -9.39 4.27 26.97
C GLY A 87 -8.80 2.88 27.20
N THR A 88 -9.51 1.86 26.73
CA THR A 88 -9.17 0.45 26.92
C THR A 88 -8.19 0.01 25.85
N ARG A 89 -7.01 -0.45 26.27
CA ARG A 89 -5.83 -0.68 25.41
C ARG A 89 -6.08 -1.50 24.14
N LEU A 90 -7.01 -2.46 24.18
CA LEU A 90 -7.27 -3.37 23.05
C LEU A 90 -8.11 -2.72 21.94
N TYR A 91 -8.80 -1.62 22.24
CA TYR A 91 -9.70 -0.89 21.33
C TYR A 91 -9.23 0.55 21.08
N MET A 92 -8.10 0.94 21.68
CA MET A 92 -7.55 2.28 21.58
C MET A 92 -6.83 2.48 20.25
N ALA A 93 -7.03 3.65 19.63
CA ALA A 93 -6.32 4.02 18.41
C ALA A 93 -4.81 4.23 18.66
N PRO A 94 -3.95 3.92 17.67
CA PRO A 94 -2.50 4.07 17.74
C PRO A 94 -2.04 5.44 18.26
N GLU A 95 -2.64 6.52 17.77
CA GLU A 95 -2.31 7.90 18.11
C GLU A 95 -2.58 8.22 19.58
N VAL A 96 -3.64 7.65 20.17
CA VAL A 96 -3.94 7.80 21.61
C VAL A 96 -2.93 7.03 22.45
N MET A 97 -2.58 5.81 22.04
CA MET A 97 -1.56 4.99 22.71
C MET A 97 -0.16 5.61 22.66
N LEU A 98 0.07 6.44 21.63
CA LEU A 98 1.31 7.15 21.37
C LEU A 98 1.42 8.50 22.05
N PHE A 99 0.42 8.91 22.82
CA PHE A 99 0.34 10.26 23.41
C PHE A 99 0.43 11.37 22.35
N GLN A 100 -0.08 11.10 21.13
CA GLN A 100 -0.18 12.10 20.07
C GLN A 100 -1.49 12.88 20.20
N LYS A 101 -1.56 14.03 19.51
CA LYS A 101 -2.81 14.76 19.32
C LYS A 101 -3.76 13.93 18.47
N TYR A 102 -4.99 13.76 18.93
CA TYR A 102 -6.00 12.97 18.23
C TYR A 102 -7.37 13.68 18.23
N ASP A 103 -8.19 13.33 17.26
CA ASP A 103 -9.53 13.89 17.05
C ASP A 103 -10.60 12.78 17.16
N GLY A 104 -11.82 13.07 16.69
CA GLY A 104 -12.94 12.10 16.74
C GLY A 104 -12.74 10.82 15.93
N LYS A 105 -11.66 10.68 15.15
CA LYS A 105 -11.38 9.47 14.37
C LYS A 105 -10.99 8.28 15.25
N VAL A 106 -10.58 8.50 16.49
CA VAL A 106 -10.20 7.44 17.43
C VAL A 106 -11.34 6.47 17.72
N ASP A 107 -12.59 6.96 17.72
CA ASP A 107 -13.78 6.12 17.92
C ASP A 107 -14.05 5.20 16.72
N LEU A 108 -13.65 5.61 15.50
CA LEU A 108 -13.75 4.77 14.29
C LEU A 108 -12.80 3.58 14.34
N TRP A 109 -11.63 3.75 14.96
CA TRP A 109 -10.72 2.65 15.21
C TRP A 109 -11.34 1.64 16.19
N SER A 110 -11.88 2.15 17.30
CA SER A 110 -12.49 1.31 18.34
C SER A 110 -13.65 0.46 17.81
N ILE A 111 -14.51 1.00 16.96
CA ILE A 111 -15.59 0.20 16.34
C ILE A 111 -15.07 -0.84 15.34
N GLY A 112 -13.93 -0.58 14.68
CA GLY A 112 -13.27 -1.57 13.83
C GLY A 112 -12.77 -2.76 14.65
N ALA A 113 -12.23 -2.49 15.85
CA ALA A 113 -11.84 -3.53 16.79
C ALA A 113 -13.06 -4.31 17.36
N ILE A 114 -14.18 -3.64 17.64
CA ILE A 114 -15.43 -4.30 18.06
C ILE A 114 -15.98 -5.20 16.94
N LEU A 115 -16.00 -4.74 15.68
CA LEU A 115 -16.43 -5.57 14.55
C LEU A 115 -15.55 -6.82 14.40
N PHE A 116 -14.23 -6.67 14.52
CA PHE A 116 -13.32 -7.80 14.47
C PHE A 116 -13.66 -8.82 15.55
N GLU A 117 -13.92 -8.37 16.77
CA GLU A 117 -14.28 -9.25 17.88
C GLU A 117 -15.64 -9.91 17.72
N LEU A 118 -16.65 -9.21 17.19
CA LEU A 118 -17.94 -9.81 16.86
C LEU A 118 -17.80 -11.01 15.91
N LEU A 119 -16.92 -10.89 14.92
CA LEU A 119 -16.73 -11.92 13.88
C LEU A 119 -15.80 -13.06 14.30
N ASN A 120 -14.90 -12.83 15.26
CA ASN A 120 -13.82 -13.78 15.60
C ASN A 120 -13.84 -14.25 17.06
N GLY A 121 -14.59 -13.59 17.95
CA GLY A 121 -14.66 -13.93 19.38
C GLY A 121 -13.55 -13.40 20.25
N TYR A 122 -12.68 -12.58 19.67
CA TYR A 122 -11.57 -11.99 20.38
C TYR A 122 -11.11 -10.69 19.73
N PRO A 123 -10.55 -9.75 20.52
CA PRO A 123 -10.06 -8.50 19.99
C PRO A 123 -8.84 -8.70 19.06
N PRO A 124 -8.64 -7.81 18.07
CA PRO A 124 -7.61 -7.96 17.03
C PRO A 124 -6.18 -7.93 17.57
N PHE A 125 -5.96 -7.40 18.77
CA PHE A 125 -4.65 -7.28 19.40
C PHE A 125 -4.65 -8.01 20.76
N ARG A 126 -3.63 -8.84 21.03
CA ARG A 126 -3.47 -9.56 22.30
C ARG A 126 -2.04 -9.37 22.87
N GLY A 127 -1.93 -9.16 24.19
CA GLY A 127 -0.66 -9.21 24.94
C GLY A 127 -0.12 -7.88 25.51
N THR A 128 0.84 -7.98 26.44
CA THR A 128 1.42 -6.87 27.25
C THR A 128 2.42 -5.97 26.50
N LYS A 129 2.67 -6.19 25.20
CA LYS A 129 3.69 -5.48 24.40
C LYS A 129 3.16 -4.33 23.53
N LEU A 130 1.89 -3.92 23.73
CA LEU A 130 1.25 -2.86 22.94
C LEU A 130 1.99 -1.50 22.99
N ALA A 131 2.67 -1.17 24.09
CA ALA A 131 3.47 0.06 24.22
C ALA A 131 4.82 0.02 23.46
N ALA A 132 5.32 -1.17 23.10
CA ALA A 132 6.57 -1.34 22.37
C ALA A 132 6.40 -1.27 20.84
N LEU A 133 5.16 -1.42 20.35
CA LEU A 133 4.82 -1.45 18.94
C LEU A 133 4.83 -0.06 18.29
N PHE A 134 4.64 0.99 19.09
CA PHE A 134 4.49 2.34 18.57
C PHE A 134 5.69 3.27 18.85
N ARG A 135 6.69 2.84 19.62
CA ARG A 135 7.88 3.66 19.94
C ARG A 135 8.97 3.73 18.87
N SER A 136 8.76 3.27 17.63
CA SER A 136 9.76 3.40 16.57
C SER A 136 9.50 4.62 15.68
N ARG A 137 9.97 5.79 16.13
CA ARG A 137 10.24 6.91 15.22
C ARG A 137 11.63 6.69 14.60
N ASN A 138 11.74 6.99 13.31
CA ASN A 138 12.94 7.01 12.45
C ASN A 138 13.53 5.65 12.06
N SER A 139 13.26 5.23 10.82
CA SER A 139 14.27 4.71 9.87
C SER A 139 13.60 4.15 8.60
N LEU A 140 13.83 4.83 7.48
CA LEU A 140 13.89 4.40 6.05
C LEU A 140 13.75 5.69 5.21
N CYS A 141 14.59 6.06 4.24
CA CYS A 141 15.80 5.47 3.65
C CYS A 141 16.65 6.60 3.02
N PRO A 142 18.00 6.56 3.09
CA PRO A 142 18.90 7.54 2.50
C PRO A 142 19.31 7.16 1.07
N ALA A 143 18.77 7.85 0.06
CA ALA A 143 19.42 8.09 -1.24
C ALA A 143 18.47 8.85 -2.19
N CYS A 144 18.34 10.15 -1.97
CA CYS A 144 18.10 11.18 -2.99
C CYS A 144 18.52 12.52 -2.36
N ILE A 145 19.81 12.62 -2.01
CA ILE A 145 20.41 13.91 -1.66
C ILE A 145 20.92 14.49 -2.97
N LEU A 146 20.35 15.63 -3.35
CA LEU A 146 21.13 16.74 -3.91
C LEU A 146 20.31 18.04 -3.84
N ILE A 147 20.11 18.54 -2.61
CA ILE A 147 20.24 19.97 -2.26
C ILE A 147 20.75 20.03 -0.80
N PRO A 148 21.76 20.86 -0.45
CA PRO A 148 22.44 20.82 0.85
C PRO A 148 21.52 21.07 2.04
N SER A 149 21.63 20.19 3.04
CA SER A 149 20.91 20.16 4.32
C SER A 149 21.41 21.18 5.33
N THR A 150 21.65 22.43 4.92
CA THR A 150 21.99 23.51 5.83
C THR A 150 20.87 24.54 5.78
N TYR A 151 20.16 24.68 6.90
CA TYR A 151 19.01 25.56 7.23
C TYR A 151 17.63 24.88 7.36
N ALA A 152 17.31 24.58 8.63
CA ALA A 152 16.00 24.53 9.30
C ALA A 152 15.06 23.31 9.14
N PRO A 153 14.74 22.59 10.24
CA PRO A 153 13.70 21.56 10.32
C PRO A 153 12.33 22.12 10.77
N ASP A 154 11.91 23.27 10.22
CA ASP A 154 10.64 23.88 10.64
C ASP A 154 9.63 23.93 9.49
N TYR A 155 8.64 23.03 9.59
CA TYR A 155 7.48 22.86 8.71
C TYR A 155 6.74 24.19 8.46
N TYR A 156 6.62 25.04 9.48
CA TYR A 156 5.97 26.35 9.38
C TYR A 156 6.84 27.38 8.65
N ALA A 157 8.17 27.25 8.69
CA ALA A 157 9.06 28.21 8.05
C ALA A 157 9.03 28.12 6.52
N ARG A 158 8.88 26.91 5.94
CA ARG A 158 8.85 26.73 4.47
C ARG A 158 7.63 27.38 3.83
N ILE A 159 6.44 27.16 4.40
CA ILE A 159 5.20 27.80 3.94
C ILE A 159 5.25 29.31 4.22
N GLN A 160 5.73 29.75 5.38
CA GLN A 160 5.81 31.19 5.68
C GLN A 160 6.79 31.92 4.76
N VAL A 161 7.94 31.34 4.45
CA VAL A 161 8.90 31.91 3.49
C VAL A 161 8.30 31.91 2.09
N PHE A 162 7.65 30.82 1.68
CA PHE A 162 6.96 30.74 0.40
C PHE A 162 5.86 31.79 0.28
N ASP A 163 5.00 31.92 1.28
CA ASP A 163 3.88 32.87 1.30
C ASP A 163 4.38 34.31 1.23
N ARG A 164 5.52 34.62 1.86
CA ARG A 164 6.18 35.94 1.81
C ARG A 164 6.81 36.30 0.46
N LEU A 165 6.92 35.37 -0.50
CA LEU A 165 7.42 35.68 -1.84
C LEU A 165 6.41 36.53 -2.61
N GLU A 166 6.81 37.74 -3.02
CA GLU A 166 5.99 38.68 -3.81
C GLU A 166 5.62 38.13 -5.20
N ARG A 167 6.52 37.37 -5.82
CA ARG A 167 6.29 36.67 -7.09
C ARG A 167 6.72 35.21 -6.96
N LYS A 168 5.79 34.31 -7.28
CA LYS A 168 5.98 32.86 -7.24
C LYS A 168 6.00 32.32 -8.66
N ASN A 169 7.03 31.56 -9.02
CA ASN A 169 7.12 30.88 -10.32
C ASN A 169 6.73 29.39 -10.22
N ALA A 170 6.60 28.72 -11.36
CA ALA A 170 6.14 27.34 -11.43
C ALA A 170 7.03 26.38 -10.63
N ILE A 171 8.35 26.56 -10.66
CA ILE A 171 9.34 25.73 -9.93
C ILE A 171 9.15 25.87 -8.42
N GLN A 172 8.95 27.08 -7.91
CA GLN A 172 8.73 27.31 -6.48
C GLN A 172 7.43 26.65 -5.99
N TRP A 173 6.36 26.71 -6.79
CA TRP A 173 5.12 26.00 -6.50
C TRP A 173 5.34 24.48 -6.47
N THR A 174 6.04 23.92 -7.46
CA THR A 174 6.30 22.48 -7.49
C THR A 174 7.13 22.00 -6.32
N THR A 175 8.18 22.73 -5.93
CA THR A 175 9.05 22.30 -4.84
C THR A 175 8.28 22.16 -3.53
N VAL A 176 7.37 23.10 -3.25
CA VAL A 176 6.55 23.05 -2.03
C VAL A 176 5.50 21.94 -2.14
N ILE A 177 4.79 21.82 -3.27
CA ILE A 177 3.79 20.74 -3.48
C ILE A 177 4.44 19.36 -3.35
N ILE A 178 5.57 19.13 -4.02
CA ILE A 178 6.29 17.86 -4.02
C ILE A 178 6.82 17.55 -2.63
N GLY A 179 7.38 18.54 -1.93
CA GLY A 179 7.87 18.37 -0.55
C GLY A 179 6.76 17.89 0.40
N HIS A 180 5.60 18.54 0.39
CA HIS A 180 4.46 18.13 1.22
C HIS A 180 3.95 16.73 0.86
N ALA A 181 3.86 16.42 -0.43
CA ALA A 181 3.43 15.11 -0.88
C ALA A 181 4.42 14.00 -0.46
N GLN A 182 5.73 14.22 -0.62
CA GLN A 182 6.75 13.24 -0.20
C GLN A 182 6.74 12.99 1.32
N GLU A 183 6.35 13.97 2.12
CA GLU A 183 6.15 13.83 3.57
C GLU A 183 4.79 13.19 3.94
N GLY A 184 3.98 12.77 2.95
CA GLY A 184 2.70 12.10 3.14
C GLY A 184 1.52 13.03 3.45
N GLN A 185 1.72 14.35 3.38
CA GLN A 185 0.70 15.37 3.65
C GLN A 185 -0.11 15.70 2.40
N VAL A 186 -0.91 14.73 1.98
CA VAL A 186 -1.63 14.78 0.70
C VAL A 186 -2.63 15.94 0.64
N LYS A 187 -3.29 16.25 1.76
CA LYS A 187 -4.32 17.29 1.81
C LYS A 187 -3.73 18.68 1.62
N GLU A 188 -2.60 18.96 2.28
CA GLU A 188 -1.85 20.20 2.18
C GLU A 188 -1.25 20.36 0.79
N ALA A 189 -0.67 19.27 0.23
CA ALA A 189 -0.16 19.26 -1.14
C ALA A 189 -1.27 19.59 -2.16
N LEU A 190 -2.47 19.01 -2.00
CA LEU A 190 -3.63 19.30 -2.86
C LEU A 190 -4.13 20.74 -2.72
N ASP A 191 -4.12 21.30 -1.51
CA ASP A 191 -4.48 22.70 -1.30
C ASP A 191 -3.47 23.65 -1.99
N LEU A 192 -2.18 23.36 -1.84
CA LEU A 192 -1.12 24.08 -2.55
C LEU A 192 -1.24 23.95 -4.07
N PHE A 193 -1.64 22.78 -4.59
CA PHE A 193 -1.92 22.59 -6.01
C PHE A 193 -3.13 23.43 -6.48
N ARG A 194 -4.19 23.53 -5.67
CA ARG A 194 -5.34 24.41 -5.99
C ARG A 194 -4.94 25.88 -5.98
N ARG A 195 -4.10 26.30 -5.02
CA ARG A 195 -3.54 27.65 -4.97
C ARG A 195 -2.68 27.92 -6.20
N PHE A 196 -1.82 26.98 -6.58
CA PHE A 196 -1.05 27.04 -7.82
C PHE A 196 -1.96 27.21 -9.04
N TRP A 197 -3.01 26.39 -9.16
CA TRP A 197 -4.00 26.52 -10.22
C TRP A 197 -4.62 27.92 -10.27
N SER A 198 -5.08 28.43 -9.12
CA SER A 198 -5.73 29.74 -9.02
C SER A 198 -4.80 30.93 -9.30
N SER A 199 -3.48 30.73 -9.19
CA SER A 199 -2.49 31.78 -9.39
C SER A 199 -2.32 32.19 -10.86
N GLY A 200 -2.80 31.37 -11.81
CA GLY A 200 -2.65 31.61 -13.24
C GLY A 200 -1.22 31.46 -13.78
N VAL A 201 -0.28 31.01 -12.94
CA VAL A 201 1.10 30.75 -13.33
C VAL A 201 1.14 29.58 -14.32
N ARG A 202 1.71 29.83 -15.51
CA ARG A 202 1.87 28.78 -16.52
C ARG A 202 2.94 27.78 -16.09
N ALA A 203 2.55 26.51 -16.06
CA ALA A 203 3.48 25.38 -15.94
C ALA A 203 3.99 24.97 -17.32
N ASP A 204 5.27 24.62 -17.40
CA ASP A 204 5.82 23.85 -18.52
C ASP A 204 5.57 22.34 -18.34
N GLY A 205 5.90 21.55 -19.35
CA GLY A 205 5.65 20.11 -19.34
C GLY A 205 6.41 19.36 -18.25
N HIS A 206 7.59 19.84 -17.85
CA HIS A 206 8.38 19.22 -16.79
C HIS A 206 7.73 19.41 -15.41
N VAL A 207 7.27 20.63 -15.13
CA VAL A 207 6.50 20.95 -13.92
C VAL A 207 5.22 20.14 -13.86
N LEU A 208 4.45 20.08 -14.95
CA LEU A 208 3.18 19.33 -14.99
C LEU A 208 3.40 17.84 -14.76
N SER A 209 4.39 17.24 -15.45
CA SER A 209 4.73 15.82 -15.32
C SER A 209 5.14 15.48 -13.88
N SER A 210 5.93 16.34 -13.23
CA SER A 210 6.41 16.13 -11.85
C SER A 210 5.26 16.17 -10.84
N VAL A 211 4.36 17.15 -10.96
CA VAL A 211 3.20 17.29 -10.07
C VAL A 211 2.24 16.11 -10.25
N VAL A 212 1.90 15.76 -11.50
CA VAL A 212 1.05 14.60 -11.79
C VAL A 212 1.68 13.32 -11.26
N GLY A 213 2.98 13.10 -11.47
CA GLY A 213 3.67 11.90 -10.99
C GLY A 213 3.64 11.73 -9.48
N VAL A 214 3.84 12.82 -8.74
CA VAL A 214 3.80 12.81 -7.27
C VAL A 214 2.40 12.53 -6.74
N PHE A 215 1.37 13.07 -7.38
CA PHE A 215 -0.01 12.76 -6.99
C PHE A 215 -0.47 11.38 -7.47
N ALA A 216 0.09 10.88 -8.57
CA ALA A 216 -0.15 9.53 -9.07
C ALA A 216 0.18 8.47 -8.02
N ASP A 217 1.18 8.71 -7.16
CA ASP A 217 1.55 7.79 -6.09
C ASP A 217 0.49 7.62 -5.02
N PHE A 218 -0.42 8.59 -4.85
CA PHE A 218 -1.59 8.45 -3.98
C PHE A 218 -2.78 7.79 -4.67
N ALA A 219 -2.74 7.63 -6.00
CA ALA A 219 -3.76 6.97 -6.80
C ALA A 219 -5.20 7.45 -6.51
N LEU A 220 -5.32 8.77 -6.35
CA LEU A 220 -6.58 9.48 -6.11
C LEU A 220 -7.29 9.76 -7.44
N VAL A 221 -8.41 9.09 -7.70
CA VAL A 221 -9.10 9.17 -9.01
C VAL A 221 -9.64 10.56 -9.32
N GLU A 222 -10.35 11.18 -8.39
CA GLU A 222 -11.01 12.47 -8.65
C GLU A 222 -9.99 13.60 -8.80
N GLN A 223 -8.96 13.60 -7.96
CA GLN A 223 -7.84 14.53 -8.02
C GLN A 223 -7.01 14.28 -9.28
N GLY A 224 -6.79 13.02 -9.66
CA GLY A 224 -6.15 12.64 -10.90
C GLY A 224 -6.90 13.13 -12.13
N ARG A 225 -8.23 13.02 -12.16
CA ARG A 225 -9.09 13.59 -13.21
C ARG A 225 -9.04 15.11 -13.24
N GLN A 226 -9.05 15.77 -12.08
CA GLN A 226 -8.88 17.23 -12.00
C GLN A 226 -7.52 17.68 -12.56
N MET A 227 -6.45 16.94 -12.26
CA MET A 227 -5.12 17.18 -12.82
C MET A 227 -5.08 16.92 -14.32
N HIS A 228 -5.68 15.86 -14.83
CA HIS A 228 -5.78 15.64 -16.27
C HIS A 228 -6.53 16.79 -16.96
N CYS A 229 -7.67 17.22 -16.42
CA CYS A 229 -8.39 18.42 -16.89
C CYS A 229 -7.51 19.68 -16.87
N TYR A 230 -6.55 19.80 -15.93
CA TYR A 230 -5.56 20.89 -15.96
C TYR A 230 -4.71 20.82 -17.21
N THR A 231 -4.12 19.66 -17.45
CA THR A 231 -3.16 19.47 -18.52
C THR A 231 -3.82 19.72 -19.87
N VAL A 232 -5.06 19.29 -20.07
CA VAL A 232 -5.84 19.58 -21.30
C VAL A 232 -6.03 21.09 -21.53
N LYS A 233 -6.16 21.88 -20.45
CA LYS A 233 -6.30 23.34 -20.52
C LYS A 233 -4.97 24.09 -20.62
N ASN A 234 -3.84 23.39 -20.50
CA ASN A 234 -2.51 23.97 -20.59
C ASN A 234 -1.85 23.59 -21.93
N PRO A 235 -1.26 24.53 -22.68
CA PRO A 235 -0.53 24.21 -23.92
C PRO A 235 0.53 23.10 -23.77
N ALA A 236 1.18 23.00 -22.60
CA ALA A 236 2.18 21.97 -22.31
C ALA A 236 1.57 20.59 -21.99
N GLY A 237 0.24 20.44 -21.89
CA GLY A 237 -0.39 19.15 -21.59
C GLY A 237 -0.31 18.12 -22.71
N MET A 238 0.03 18.57 -23.92
CA MET A 238 0.28 17.68 -25.06
C MET A 238 1.74 17.18 -25.11
N ASP A 239 2.60 17.64 -24.21
CA ASP A 239 3.97 17.13 -24.10
C ASP A 239 3.96 15.64 -23.75
N VAL A 240 4.83 14.87 -24.41
CA VAL A 240 4.89 13.41 -24.27
C VAL A 240 5.16 13.00 -22.82
N SER A 241 6.00 13.76 -22.10
CA SER A 241 6.28 13.53 -20.67
C SER A 241 5.04 13.68 -19.80
N VAL A 242 4.22 14.71 -20.04
CA VAL A 242 2.97 14.95 -19.32
C VAL A 242 1.98 13.84 -19.62
N SER A 243 1.86 13.44 -20.88
CA SER A 243 1.00 12.32 -21.27
C SER A 243 1.41 11.02 -20.58
N ASN A 244 2.70 10.69 -20.55
CA ASN A 244 3.21 9.50 -19.88
C ASN A 244 2.92 9.51 -18.37
N SER A 245 3.03 10.68 -17.71
CA SER A 245 2.65 10.83 -16.30
C SER A 245 1.14 10.65 -16.06
N ILE A 246 0.29 11.08 -16.98
CA ILE A 246 -1.17 10.88 -16.89
C ILE A 246 -1.52 9.40 -17.11
N VAL A 247 -0.85 8.72 -18.05
CA VAL A 247 -0.99 7.27 -18.26
C VAL A 247 -0.58 6.50 -17.00
N ASP A 248 0.57 6.83 -16.39
CA ASP A 248 0.99 6.23 -15.11
C ASP A 248 -0.02 6.51 -13.99
N MET A 249 -0.53 7.74 -13.90
CA MET A 249 -1.57 8.12 -12.94
C MET A 249 -2.85 7.29 -13.10
N TYR A 250 -3.35 7.15 -14.33
CA TYR A 250 -4.56 6.35 -14.59
C TYR A 250 -4.36 4.87 -14.28
N HIS A 251 -3.19 4.31 -14.65
CA HIS A 251 -2.86 2.94 -14.23
C HIS A 251 -2.81 2.83 -12.71
N LYS A 252 -2.14 3.74 -11.99
CA LYS A 252 -2.07 3.68 -10.52
C LYS A 252 -3.45 3.82 -9.87
N CYS A 253 -4.35 4.57 -10.50
CA CYS A 253 -5.76 4.71 -10.12
C CYS A 253 -6.63 3.46 -10.41
N GLY A 254 -6.10 2.47 -11.13
CA GLY A 254 -6.86 1.30 -11.60
C GLY A 254 -7.80 1.57 -12.78
N LEU A 255 -7.59 2.67 -13.51
CA LEU A 255 -8.38 3.09 -14.67
C LEU A 255 -7.61 2.78 -15.97
N THR A 256 -7.40 1.49 -16.26
CA THR A 256 -6.58 1.03 -17.40
C THR A 256 -7.14 1.51 -18.74
N ASP A 257 -8.46 1.47 -18.95
CA ASP A 257 -9.09 1.92 -20.20
C ASP A 257 -8.84 3.41 -20.49
N GLU A 258 -8.86 4.25 -19.44
CA GLU A 258 -8.57 5.69 -19.56
C GLU A 258 -7.09 5.92 -19.86
N ALA A 259 -6.21 5.09 -19.29
CA ALA A 259 -4.78 5.12 -19.59
C ALA A 259 -4.51 4.75 -21.05
N GLU A 260 -5.17 3.71 -21.56
CA GLU A 260 -5.05 3.28 -22.95
C GLU A 260 -5.58 4.34 -23.92
N ARG A 261 -6.75 4.93 -23.64
CA ARG A 261 -7.31 6.01 -24.45
C ARG A 261 -6.31 7.17 -24.54
N ARG A 262 -5.75 7.60 -23.41
CA ARG A 262 -4.76 8.69 -23.38
C ARG A 262 -3.50 8.35 -24.16
N PHE A 263 -3.05 7.10 -24.09
CA PHE A 263 -1.90 6.63 -24.86
C PHE A 263 -2.13 6.74 -26.38
N TRP A 264 -3.30 6.33 -26.87
CA TRP A 264 -3.63 6.43 -28.30
C TRP A 264 -3.86 7.87 -28.77
N GLU A 265 -4.40 8.75 -27.93
CA GLU A 265 -4.54 10.18 -28.22
C GLU A 265 -3.20 10.93 -28.33
N THR A 266 -2.12 10.38 -27.79
CA THR A 266 -0.79 11.04 -27.77
C THR A 266 -0.16 11.00 -29.16
N PRO A 267 -0.02 12.12 -29.89
CA PRO A 267 0.35 12.07 -31.31
C PRO A 267 1.76 11.55 -31.59
N ARG A 268 2.71 11.81 -30.68
CA ARG A 268 4.11 11.35 -30.78
C ARG A 268 4.42 10.48 -29.56
N ARG A 269 4.38 9.16 -29.73
CA ARG A 269 4.81 8.20 -28.72
C ARG A 269 6.28 7.87 -28.92
N ASN A 270 7.04 7.86 -27.83
CA ASN A 270 8.42 7.39 -27.83
C ASN A 270 8.54 6.11 -26.99
N VAL A 271 9.74 5.56 -26.89
CA VAL A 271 10.04 4.36 -26.08
C VAL A 271 9.45 4.47 -24.66
N VAL A 272 9.59 5.62 -24.01
CA VAL A 272 9.06 5.85 -22.65
C VAL A 272 7.54 5.73 -22.60
N SER A 273 6.81 6.21 -23.61
CA SER A 273 5.35 6.08 -23.68
C SER A 273 4.92 4.62 -23.76
N TRP A 274 5.55 3.82 -24.63
CA TRP A 274 5.25 2.39 -24.77
C TRP A 274 5.57 1.63 -23.50
N THR A 275 6.75 1.87 -22.91
CA THR A 275 7.18 1.25 -21.66
C THR A 275 6.26 1.57 -20.50
N ALA A 276 5.74 2.81 -20.41
CA ALA A 276 4.76 3.18 -19.39
C ALA A 276 3.45 2.38 -19.52
N MET A 277 2.97 2.18 -20.74
CA MET A 277 1.78 1.37 -21.02
C MET A 277 1.99 -0.11 -20.66
N ILE A 278 3.10 -0.71 -21.12
CA ILE A 278 3.46 -2.11 -20.85
C ILE A 278 3.60 -2.36 -19.35
N ASN A 279 4.30 -1.48 -18.63
CA ASN A 279 4.47 -1.57 -17.18
C ASN A 279 3.12 -1.43 -16.44
N GLY A 280 2.27 -0.52 -16.90
CA GLY A 280 0.92 -0.33 -16.37
C GLY A 280 0.07 -1.61 -16.48
N LEU A 281 -0.01 -2.18 -17.67
CA LEU A 281 -0.71 -3.45 -17.95
C LEU A 281 -0.15 -4.60 -17.08
N GLY A 282 1.18 -4.71 -16.99
CA GLY A 282 1.85 -5.73 -16.17
C GLY A 282 1.54 -5.64 -14.69
N LYS A 283 1.44 -4.43 -14.11
CA LYS A 283 1.08 -4.24 -12.70
C LYS A 283 -0.37 -4.63 -12.37
N HIS A 284 -1.24 -4.64 -13.38
CA HIS A 284 -2.64 -5.08 -13.25
C HIS A 284 -2.85 -6.55 -13.60
N GLY A 285 -1.79 -7.27 -14.01
CA GLY A 285 -1.86 -8.69 -14.38
C GLY A 285 -2.31 -8.95 -15.83
N HIS A 286 -2.29 -7.93 -16.69
CA HIS A 286 -2.63 -8.04 -18.11
C HIS A 286 -1.37 -8.38 -18.94
N GLY A 287 -0.69 -9.48 -18.61
CA GLY A 287 0.59 -9.85 -19.23
C GLY A 287 0.51 -10.08 -20.75
N GLN A 288 -0.57 -10.67 -21.25
CA GLN A 288 -0.75 -10.89 -22.68
C GLN A 288 -0.92 -9.57 -23.45
N GLU A 289 -1.74 -8.65 -22.93
CA GLU A 289 -1.91 -7.32 -23.52
C GLU A 289 -0.59 -6.52 -23.48
N ALA A 290 0.22 -6.71 -22.43
CA ALA A 290 1.55 -6.11 -22.34
C ALA A 290 2.50 -6.64 -23.43
N ILE A 291 2.43 -7.94 -23.76
CA ILE A 291 3.15 -8.54 -24.89
C ILE A 291 2.67 -7.96 -26.22
N ASP A 292 1.35 -7.87 -26.42
CA ASP A 292 0.77 -7.33 -27.65
C ASP A 292 1.21 -5.87 -27.88
N MET A 293 1.26 -5.06 -26.81
CA MET A 293 1.77 -3.69 -26.87
C MET A 293 3.28 -3.63 -27.16
N PHE A 294 4.08 -4.55 -26.62
CA PHE A 294 5.51 -4.62 -26.90
C PHE A 294 5.80 -5.03 -28.35
N GLU A 295 5.06 -6.00 -28.89
CA GLU A 295 5.19 -6.36 -30.30
C GLU A 295 4.71 -5.23 -31.21
N LYS A 296 3.61 -4.55 -30.84
CA LYS A 296 3.13 -3.39 -31.59
C LYS A 296 4.16 -2.25 -31.64
N MET A 297 4.80 -1.94 -30.51
CA MET A 297 5.92 -0.99 -30.43
C MET A 297 7.01 -1.31 -31.47
N ARG A 298 7.40 -2.59 -31.59
CA ARG A 298 8.39 -3.05 -32.57
C ARG A 298 7.90 -2.93 -34.00
N THR A 299 6.65 -3.30 -34.28
CA THR A 299 6.07 -3.19 -35.63
C THR A 299 5.92 -1.75 -36.11
N GLU A 300 5.73 -0.79 -35.19
CA GLU A 300 5.72 0.64 -35.48
C GLU A 300 7.14 1.24 -35.60
N GLY A 301 8.18 0.40 -35.55
CA GLY A 301 9.57 0.81 -35.74
C GLY A 301 10.20 1.49 -34.52
N VAL A 302 9.58 1.39 -33.34
CA VAL A 302 10.14 1.91 -32.09
C VAL A 302 11.01 0.82 -31.47
N GLU A 303 12.34 1.02 -31.47
CA GLU A 303 13.29 0.04 -30.89
C GLU A 303 13.13 -0.05 -29.36
N PRO A 304 12.84 -1.24 -28.79
CA PRO A 304 12.78 -1.42 -27.35
C PRO A 304 14.15 -1.28 -26.70
N ASP A 305 14.19 -0.61 -25.54
CA ASP A 305 15.38 -0.49 -24.70
C ASP A 305 15.35 -1.47 -23.51
N GLU A 306 16.38 -1.43 -22.68
CA GLU A 306 16.50 -2.27 -21.47
C GLU A 306 15.30 -2.07 -20.52
N VAL A 307 14.78 -0.84 -20.41
CA VAL A 307 13.63 -0.56 -19.52
C VAL A 307 12.34 -1.16 -20.09
N SER A 308 12.20 -1.15 -21.41
CA SER A 308 11.08 -1.76 -22.14
C SER A 308 11.04 -3.27 -21.93
N TYR A 309 12.18 -3.95 -22.04
CA TYR A 309 12.30 -5.38 -21.74
C TYR A 309 12.04 -5.67 -20.26
N LEU A 310 12.58 -4.87 -19.34
CA LEU A 310 12.30 -5.05 -17.91
C LEU A 310 10.81 -4.95 -17.58
N ALA A 311 10.10 -3.98 -18.17
CA ALA A 311 8.66 -3.82 -18.03
C ALA A 311 7.91 -5.07 -18.56
N LEU A 312 8.31 -5.60 -19.71
CA LEU A 312 7.72 -6.81 -20.30
C LEU A 312 7.97 -8.05 -19.44
N LEU A 313 9.21 -8.28 -18.99
CA LEU A 313 9.55 -9.42 -18.13
C LEU A 313 8.82 -9.35 -16.79
N SER A 314 8.67 -8.15 -16.23
CA SER A 314 7.86 -7.93 -15.01
C SER A 314 6.38 -8.28 -15.24
N ALA A 315 5.82 -7.88 -16.39
CA ALA A 315 4.44 -8.20 -16.77
C ALA A 315 4.23 -9.72 -16.94
N CYS A 316 5.18 -10.40 -17.58
CA CYS A 316 5.17 -11.85 -17.72
C CYS A 316 5.31 -12.54 -16.35
N SER A 317 6.21 -12.07 -15.49
CA SER A 317 6.38 -12.57 -14.11
C SER A 317 5.07 -12.47 -13.32
N HIS A 318 4.43 -11.30 -13.31
CA HIS A 318 3.18 -11.10 -12.56
C HIS A 318 1.98 -11.89 -13.09
N SER A 319 2.05 -12.36 -14.33
CA SER A 319 0.98 -13.09 -15.02
C SER A 319 1.28 -14.58 -15.19
N GLY A 320 2.44 -15.06 -14.71
CA GLY A 320 2.85 -16.46 -14.81
C GLY A 320 3.15 -16.95 -16.22
N LEU A 321 3.52 -16.06 -17.13
CA LEU A 321 3.84 -16.38 -18.53
C LEU A 321 5.30 -16.85 -18.65
N VAL A 322 5.58 -18.08 -18.23
CA VAL A 322 6.94 -18.63 -18.09
C VAL A 322 7.67 -18.70 -19.43
N GLU A 323 7.03 -19.27 -20.46
CA GLU A 323 7.65 -19.50 -21.77
C GLU A 323 7.93 -18.19 -22.51
N GLU A 324 6.98 -17.25 -22.45
CA GLU A 324 7.11 -15.93 -23.04
C GLU A 324 8.25 -15.15 -22.37
N CYS A 325 8.33 -15.20 -21.04
CA CYS A 325 9.40 -14.54 -20.30
C CYS A 325 10.78 -15.13 -20.67
N ARG A 326 10.91 -16.47 -20.73
CA ARG A 326 12.14 -17.14 -21.21
C ARG A 326 12.53 -16.68 -22.62
N ARG A 327 11.56 -16.62 -23.53
CA ARG A 327 11.76 -16.15 -24.91
C ARG A 327 12.30 -14.73 -24.95
N TYR A 328 11.62 -13.77 -24.29
CA TYR A 328 12.04 -12.37 -24.30
C TYR A 328 13.35 -12.13 -23.56
N PHE A 329 13.61 -12.90 -22.49
CA PHE A 329 14.90 -12.87 -21.79
C PHE A 329 16.06 -13.39 -22.66
N SER A 330 15.82 -14.44 -23.45
CA SER A 330 16.79 -14.91 -24.45
C SER A 330 17.05 -13.86 -25.53
N MET A 331 16.00 -13.16 -25.98
CA MET A 331 16.11 -12.08 -26.98
C MET A 331 16.99 -10.93 -26.49
N ILE A 332 16.76 -10.38 -25.28
CA ILE A 332 17.61 -9.29 -24.75
C ILE A 332 19.07 -9.75 -24.54
N ARG A 333 19.31 -11.03 -24.22
CA ARG A 333 20.68 -11.57 -24.10
C ARG A 333 21.42 -11.67 -25.44
N GLN A 334 20.69 -11.84 -26.53
CA GLN A 334 21.26 -11.94 -27.88
C GLN A 334 21.43 -10.57 -28.55
N GLU A 335 20.71 -9.55 -28.06
CA GLU A 335 20.77 -8.21 -28.61
C GLU A 335 22.10 -7.53 -28.27
N LYS A 336 22.90 -7.20 -29.29
CA LYS A 336 24.28 -6.69 -29.10
C LYS A 336 24.32 -5.30 -28.47
N ARG A 337 23.25 -4.52 -28.65
CA ARG A 337 23.16 -3.13 -28.18
C ARG A 337 22.63 -3.02 -26.75
N LEU A 338 22.03 -4.08 -26.21
CA LEU A 338 21.41 -4.08 -24.89
C LEU A 338 22.20 -4.96 -23.94
N ARG A 339 22.25 -4.60 -22.66
CA ARG A 339 22.84 -5.45 -21.63
C ARG A 339 21.82 -5.72 -20.54
N PRO A 340 21.44 -7.00 -20.32
CA PRO A 340 20.61 -7.36 -19.18
C PRO A 340 21.25 -6.88 -17.89
N ARG A 341 20.49 -6.16 -17.08
CA ARG A 341 20.86 -5.72 -15.72
C ARG A 341 20.32 -6.68 -14.67
N ALA A 342 20.79 -6.56 -13.42
CA ALA A 342 20.37 -7.42 -12.31
C ALA A 342 18.85 -7.48 -12.12
N GLU A 343 18.12 -6.40 -12.43
CA GLU A 343 16.65 -6.36 -12.32
C GLU A 343 15.97 -7.33 -13.31
N HIS A 344 16.54 -7.55 -14.50
CA HIS A 344 15.99 -8.49 -15.48
C HIS A 344 16.11 -9.93 -14.97
N TYR A 345 17.25 -10.25 -14.37
CA TYR A 345 17.47 -11.54 -13.71
C TYR A 345 16.56 -11.69 -12.48
N ALA A 346 16.34 -10.64 -11.70
CA ALA A 346 15.39 -10.66 -10.59
C ALA A 346 13.97 -11.03 -11.05
N CYS A 347 13.50 -10.47 -12.18
CA CYS A 347 12.21 -10.85 -12.77
C CYS A 347 12.15 -12.33 -13.16
N MET A 348 13.21 -12.86 -13.77
CA MET A 348 13.30 -14.28 -14.13
C MET A 348 13.32 -15.19 -12.90
N VAL A 349 14.09 -14.82 -11.87
CA VAL A 349 14.16 -15.57 -10.60
C VAL A 349 12.81 -15.54 -9.87
N ASP A 350 12.09 -14.41 -9.86
CA ASP A 350 10.74 -14.31 -9.28
C ASP A 350 9.77 -15.22 -10.03
N LEU A 351 9.78 -15.20 -11.37
CA LEU A 351 8.91 -16.04 -12.19
C LEU A 351 9.20 -17.53 -12.00
N LEU A 352 10.46 -17.96 -12.17
CA LEU A 352 10.88 -19.35 -12.02
C LEU A 352 10.63 -19.85 -10.59
N GLY A 353 10.93 -19.00 -9.60
CA GLY A 353 10.69 -19.26 -8.20
C GLY A 353 9.22 -19.51 -7.87
N ARG A 354 8.28 -18.79 -8.50
CA ARG A 354 6.83 -19.02 -8.35
C ARG A 354 6.33 -20.23 -9.13
N ALA A 355 6.97 -20.54 -10.26
CA ALA A 355 6.68 -21.71 -11.07
C ALA A 355 7.18 -23.02 -10.42
N GLY A 356 7.99 -22.94 -9.36
CA GLY A 356 8.61 -24.08 -8.70
C GLY A 356 9.91 -24.57 -9.34
N GLU A 357 10.42 -23.88 -10.37
CA GLU A 357 11.65 -24.19 -11.10
C GLU A 357 12.89 -23.66 -10.34
N LEU A 358 13.02 -24.04 -9.06
CA LEU A 358 14.04 -23.48 -8.15
C LEU A 358 15.48 -23.75 -8.59
N MET A 359 15.73 -24.91 -9.20
CA MET A 359 17.04 -25.27 -9.71
C MET A 359 17.48 -24.31 -10.82
N GLU A 360 16.60 -24.05 -11.79
CA GLU A 360 16.87 -23.08 -12.86
C GLU A 360 17.03 -21.67 -12.29
N ALA A 361 16.21 -21.28 -11.30
CA ALA A 361 16.32 -19.98 -10.63
C ALA A 361 17.69 -19.81 -9.94
N ARG A 362 18.17 -20.84 -9.24
CA ARG A 362 19.48 -20.85 -8.57
C ARG A 362 20.63 -20.80 -9.59
N ASP A 363 20.57 -21.63 -10.61
CA ASP A 363 21.60 -21.68 -11.66
C ASP A 363 21.66 -20.36 -12.43
N LEU A 364 20.52 -19.70 -12.61
CA LEU A 364 20.45 -18.37 -13.20
C LEU A 364 21.17 -17.33 -12.34
N VAL A 365 20.98 -17.35 -11.00
CA VAL A 365 21.71 -16.46 -10.07
C VAL A 365 23.22 -16.73 -10.10
N ALA A 366 23.62 -18.00 -10.15
CA ALA A 366 25.03 -18.38 -10.20
C ALA A 366 25.74 -17.99 -11.52
N THR A 367 24.98 -17.90 -12.63
CA THR A 367 25.50 -17.60 -13.97
C THR A 367 25.32 -16.14 -14.38
N MET A 368 24.84 -15.27 -13.49
CA MET A 368 24.71 -13.83 -13.76
C MET A 368 26.08 -13.21 -14.07
N PRO A 369 26.20 -12.38 -15.12
CA PRO A 369 27.45 -11.71 -15.46
C PRO A 369 27.78 -10.53 -14.53
N MET A 370 26.91 -10.22 -13.58
CA MET A 370 27.07 -9.20 -12.55
C MET A 370 26.78 -9.80 -11.17
N GLU A 371 27.26 -9.13 -10.13
CA GLU A 371 26.95 -9.53 -8.75
C GLU A 371 25.44 -9.47 -8.49
N PRO A 372 24.82 -10.54 -7.93
CA PRO A 372 23.41 -10.53 -7.60
C PRO A 372 23.11 -9.48 -6.52
N THR A 373 22.03 -8.73 -6.69
CA THR A 373 21.62 -7.72 -5.71
C THR A 373 20.87 -8.36 -4.53
N VAL A 374 20.75 -7.61 -3.42
CA VAL A 374 19.93 -8.00 -2.26
C VAL A 374 18.52 -8.44 -2.67
N GLY A 375 17.91 -7.73 -3.63
CA GLY A 375 16.57 -8.06 -4.15
C GLY A 375 16.50 -9.41 -4.87
N VAL A 376 17.53 -9.80 -5.62
CA VAL A 376 17.60 -11.12 -6.29
C VAL A 376 17.64 -12.24 -5.25
N TRP A 377 18.50 -12.11 -4.24
CA TRP A 377 18.59 -13.08 -3.15
C TRP A 377 17.32 -13.16 -2.30
N GLN A 378 16.70 -12.02 -1.97
CA GLN A 378 15.41 -12.00 -1.28
C GLN A 378 14.31 -12.70 -2.07
N THR A 379 14.30 -12.53 -3.39
CA THR A 379 13.35 -13.17 -4.29
C THR A 379 13.54 -14.69 -4.30
N LEU A 380 14.78 -15.16 -4.46
CA LEU A 380 15.11 -16.58 -4.40
C LEU A 380 14.77 -17.19 -3.04
N LEU A 381 15.12 -16.53 -1.94
CA LEU A 381 14.82 -16.97 -0.57
C LEU A 381 13.31 -17.06 -0.31
N SER A 382 12.54 -16.10 -0.83
CA SER A 382 11.08 -16.13 -0.75
C SER A 382 10.49 -17.32 -1.52
N ALA A 383 11.03 -17.65 -2.70
CA ALA A 383 10.61 -18.82 -3.47
C ALA A 383 10.95 -20.14 -2.74
N CYS A 384 12.15 -20.22 -2.15
CA CYS A 384 12.56 -21.37 -1.34
C CYS A 384 11.62 -21.62 -0.16
N ARG A 385 11.12 -20.56 0.49
CA ARG A 385 10.09 -20.68 1.55
C ARG A 385 8.81 -21.30 1.03
N VAL A 386 8.31 -20.84 -0.12
CA VAL A 386 7.05 -21.32 -0.70
C VAL A 386 7.14 -22.81 -1.07
N HIS A 387 8.26 -23.21 -1.67
CA HIS A 387 8.48 -24.59 -2.13
C HIS A 387 9.21 -25.49 -1.13
N LYS A 388 9.48 -24.98 0.07
CA LYS A 388 10.16 -25.69 1.18
C LYS A 388 11.54 -26.24 0.82
N ASP A 389 12.27 -25.54 -0.05
CA ASP A 389 13.66 -25.89 -0.36
C ASP A 389 14.61 -25.26 0.66
N VAL A 390 14.94 -26.05 1.68
CA VAL A 390 15.84 -25.63 2.78
C VAL A 390 17.29 -25.52 2.31
N THR A 391 17.69 -26.30 1.30
CA THR A 391 19.07 -26.33 0.81
C THR A 391 19.44 -25.02 0.13
N THR A 392 18.67 -24.63 -0.89
CA THR A 392 18.86 -23.35 -1.59
C THR A 392 18.60 -22.17 -0.65
N ALA A 393 17.67 -22.29 0.31
CA ALA A 393 17.43 -21.23 1.30
C ALA A 393 18.64 -20.94 2.20
N ARG A 394 19.44 -21.95 2.56
CA ARG A 394 20.64 -21.76 3.38
C ARG A 394 21.69 -20.95 2.62
N GLU A 395 21.97 -21.33 1.38
CA GLU A 395 22.91 -20.61 0.50
C GLU A 395 22.46 -19.16 0.25
N ALA A 396 21.19 -18.98 -0.13
CA ALA A 396 20.63 -17.65 -0.37
C ALA A 396 20.60 -16.79 0.91
N GLY A 397 20.32 -17.40 2.06
CA GLY A 397 20.32 -16.75 3.37
C GLY A 397 21.70 -16.29 3.80
N GLU A 398 22.73 -17.11 3.63
CA GLU A 398 24.12 -16.76 3.94
C GLU A 398 24.61 -15.60 3.07
N ALA A 399 24.37 -15.68 1.75
CA ALA A 399 24.70 -14.60 0.82
C ALA A 399 23.98 -13.30 1.20
N LEU A 400 22.67 -13.36 1.48
CA LEU A 400 21.85 -12.21 1.82
C LEU A 400 22.26 -11.55 3.15
N LEU A 401 22.58 -12.33 4.18
CA LEU A 401 23.04 -11.81 5.47
C LEU A 401 24.47 -11.26 5.41
N GLY A 402 25.30 -11.75 4.48
CA GLY A 402 26.60 -11.18 4.17
C GLY A 402 26.50 -9.79 3.52
N MET A 403 25.51 -9.60 2.65
CA MET A 403 25.28 -8.34 1.92
C MET A 403 24.46 -7.30 2.69
N ASP A 404 23.35 -7.72 3.30
CA ASP A 404 22.34 -6.87 3.95
C ASP A 404 21.99 -7.42 5.34
N GLY A 405 23.02 -7.51 6.18
CA GLY A 405 22.94 -8.03 7.54
C GLY A 405 22.29 -7.07 8.55
N ASP A 406 21.87 -5.89 8.14
CA ASP A 406 21.18 -4.92 9.00
C ASP A 406 19.67 -4.88 8.75
N ASN A 407 19.18 -5.63 7.76
CA ASN A 407 17.76 -5.70 7.45
C ASN A 407 17.06 -6.81 8.26
N PRO A 408 16.17 -6.45 9.20
CA PRO A 408 15.43 -7.40 10.04
C PRO A 408 14.59 -8.41 9.25
N ALA A 409 14.13 -8.05 8.05
CA ALA A 409 13.25 -8.90 7.25
C ALA A 409 13.96 -10.18 6.78
N ASN A 410 15.25 -10.07 6.44
CA ASN A 410 16.07 -11.19 5.95
C ASN A 410 16.21 -12.27 7.03
N TYR A 411 16.52 -11.86 8.27
CA TYR A 411 16.58 -12.77 9.43
C TYR A 411 15.25 -13.43 9.74
N VAL A 412 14.16 -12.66 9.69
CA VAL A 412 12.81 -13.19 9.97
C VAL A 412 12.44 -14.23 8.92
N MET A 413 12.65 -13.95 7.64
CA MET A 413 12.36 -14.87 6.54
C MET A 413 13.16 -16.17 6.69
N LEU A 414 14.48 -16.08 6.85
CA LEU A 414 15.36 -17.24 6.99
C LEU A 414 15.00 -18.08 8.24
N SER A 415 14.73 -17.43 9.38
CA SER A 415 14.33 -18.15 10.58
C SER A 415 13.00 -18.88 10.41
N ASN A 416 12.04 -18.31 9.68
CA ASN A 416 10.75 -18.94 9.44
C ASN A 416 10.90 -20.18 8.56
N ILE A 417 11.76 -20.13 7.53
CA ILE A 417 12.07 -21.29 6.68
C ILE A 417 12.64 -22.44 7.54
N PHE A 418 13.62 -22.16 8.40
CA PHE A 418 14.18 -23.19 9.28
C PHE A 418 13.16 -23.74 10.28
N ALA A 419 12.27 -22.91 10.83
CA ALA A 419 11.21 -23.38 11.73
C ALA A 419 10.20 -24.29 11.00
N GLU A 420 9.78 -23.91 9.79
CA GLU A 420 8.86 -24.70 8.96
C GLU A 420 9.48 -26.04 8.52
N ALA A 421 10.80 -26.08 8.37
CA ALA A 421 11.58 -27.30 8.10
C ALA A 421 11.85 -28.18 9.33
N GLY A 422 11.55 -27.69 10.54
CA GLY A 422 11.88 -28.38 11.80
C GLY A 422 13.34 -28.23 12.25
N GLU A 423 14.14 -27.40 11.58
CA GLU A 423 15.54 -27.10 11.90
C GLU A 423 15.65 -26.06 13.02
N TRP A 424 15.20 -26.43 14.23
CA TRP A 424 15.09 -25.52 15.37
C TRP A 424 16.41 -24.91 15.82
N ARG A 425 17.53 -25.62 15.62
CA ARG A 425 18.88 -25.13 15.96
C ARG A 425 19.27 -23.93 15.10
N GLU A 426 19.12 -24.05 13.78
CA GLU A 426 19.43 -22.98 12.83
C GLU A 426 18.46 -21.81 12.99
N HIS A 427 17.16 -22.09 13.20
CA HIS A 427 16.17 -21.06 13.54
C HIS A 427 16.62 -20.19 14.71
N GLN A 428 17.03 -20.82 15.81
CA GLN A 428 17.45 -20.13 17.02
C GLN A 428 18.73 -19.33 16.79
N GLN A 429 19.70 -19.90 16.06
CA GLN A 429 20.95 -19.21 15.70
C GLN A 429 20.69 -17.92 14.90
N VAL A 430 19.81 -17.96 13.90
CA VAL A 430 19.43 -16.79 13.09
C VAL A 430 18.74 -15.73 13.95
N ARG A 431 17.83 -16.14 14.84
CA ARG A 431 17.14 -15.22 15.77
C ARG A 431 18.09 -14.60 16.79
N ASP A 432 19.06 -15.34 17.29
CA ASP A 432 20.08 -14.83 18.20
C ASP A 432 21.07 -13.90 17.50
N ALA A 433 21.43 -14.17 16.23
CA ALA A 433 22.22 -13.25 15.42
C ALA A 433 21.49 -11.91 15.21
N MET A 434 20.19 -11.95 14.88
CA MET A 434 19.35 -10.76 14.76
C MET A 434 19.28 -9.95 16.07
N ARG A 435 19.11 -10.64 17.21
CA ARG A 435 19.08 -10.01 18.54
C ARG A 435 20.42 -9.35 18.91
N ARG A 436 21.54 -10.03 18.65
CA ARG A 436 22.89 -9.51 18.91
C ARG A 436 23.18 -8.23 18.15
N ARG A 437 22.59 -8.05 16.96
CA ARG A 437 22.68 -6.82 16.16
C ARG A 437 21.67 -5.73 16.56
N GLY A 438 20.79 -5.99 17.54
CA GLY A 438 19.78 -5.02 17.99
C GLY A 438 18.62 -4.79 17.00
N LEU A 439 18.50 -5.63 15.97
CA LEU A 439 17.53 -5.47 14.89
C LEU A 439 16.11 -5.84 15.33
N ARG A 440 15.12 -5.08 14.87
CA ARG A 440 13.68 -5.29 15.19
C ARG A 440 12.83 -5.27 13.93
N LYS A 441 11.87 -6.19 13.83
CA LYS A 441 10.92 -6.27 12.71
C LYS A 441 10.05 -5.01 12.67
N GLN A 442 9.99 -4.32 11.53
CA GLN A 442 9.02 -3.26 11.27
C GLN A 442 7.65 -3.86 10.90
N GLY A 443 6.56 -3.25 11.36
CA GLY A 443 5.19 -3.63 11.00
C GLY A 443 4.77 -3.06 9.64
N GLY A 444 3.94 -3.80 8.90
CA GLY A 444 3.29 -3.26 7.70
C GLY A 444 2.17 -2.30 8.05
N CYS A 445 1.97 -1.27 7.21
CA CYS A 445 0.89 -0.30 7.33
C CYS A 445 -0.09 -0.47 6.17
N SER A 446 -1.37 -0.17 6.41
CA SER A 446 -2.38 -0.09 5.36
C SER A 446 -3.36 1.03 5.64
N TRP A 447 -3.83 1.70 4.59
CA TRP A 447 -4.88 2.71 4.70
C TRP A 447 -5.94 2.52 3.62
N VAL A 448 -7.17 2.89 3.95
CA VAL A 448 -8.36 2.66 3.12
C VAL A 448 -8.98 4.01 2.76
N GLU A 449 -9.34 4.16 1.49
CA GLU A 449 -10.08 5.31 1.00
C GLU A 449 -11.49 4.88 0.58
N GLU A 450 -12.49 5.61 1.07
CA GLU A 450 -13.90 5.44 0.74
C GLU A 450 -14.43 6.72 0.07
N GLU A 451 -14.95 6.60 -1.16
CA GLU A 451 -15.58 7.71 -1.88
C GLU A 451 -17.00 7.95 -1.34
N GLU A 452 -17.26 9.14 -0.78
CA GLU A 452 -18.62 9.59 -0.48
C GLU A 452 -19.36 9.88 -1.79
N GLY A 453 -20.29 8.99 -2.17
CA GLY A 453 -21.29 9.26 -3.22
C GLY A 453 -21.27 8.35 -4.45
N ARG A 454 -20.28 7.46 -4.62
CA ARG A 454 -20.29 6.41 -5.67
C ARG A 454 -19.95 5.04 -5.07
N ARG A 455 -20.79 4.05 -5.37
CA ARG A 455 -20.86 2.74 -4.70
C ARG A 455 -19.81 1.71 -5.10
N GLU A 456 -18.89 1.97 -6.02
CA GLU A 456 -18.38 0.82 -6.81
C GLU A 456 -17.05 0.20 -6.34
N VAL A 457 -16.08 0.94 -5.80
CA VAL A 457 -14.75 0.36 -5.49
C VAL A 457 -14.16 0.87 -4.17
N ILE A 458 -13.66 -0.03 -3.31
CA ILE A 458 -12.87 0.30 -2.10
C ILE A 458 -11.38 0.22 -2.44
N ARG A 459 -10.61 1.29 -2.21
CA ARG A 459 -9.17 1.29 -2.48
C ARG A 459 -8.36 1.13 -1.20
N VAL A 460 -7.42 0.20 -1.20
CA VAL A 460 -6.53 -0.08 -0.06
C VAL A 460 -5.09 0.00 -0.51
N TYR A 461 -4.29 0.73 0.24
CA TYR A 461 -2.86 0.86 -0.01
C TYR A 461 -2.07 0.14 1.05
N LYS A 462 -1.08 -0.64 0.64
CA LYS A 462 -0.17 -1.36 1.52
C LYS A 462 1.27 -1.08 1.12
N ASN A 463 2.11 -0.76 2.11
CA ASN A 463 3.55 -0.52 1.89
C ASN A 463 4.39 -1.80 1.80
N LEU A 464 3.80 -2.97 2.03
CA LEU A 464 4.41 -4.30 1.91
C LEU A 464 3.62 -5.15 0.92
N ARG A 465 4.27 -6.13 0.28
CA ARG A 465 3.62 -7.13 -0.57
C ARG A 465 2.43 -7.79 0.16
N VAL A 466 1.32 -8.01 -0.55
CA VAL A 466 0.18 -8.75 -0.02
C VAL A 466 0.60 -10.20 0.19
N CYS A 467 0.49 -10.70 1.43
CA CYS A 467 0.73 -12.11 1.75
C CYS A 467 -0.54 -12.93 1.51
N GLY A 468 -0.41 -14.27 1.50
CA GLY A 468 -1.54 -15.19 1.27
C GLY A 468 -2.73 -14.92 2.20
N ASP A 469 -2.50 -14.73 3.50
CA ASP A 469 -3.58 -14.44 4.46
C ASP A 469 -4.30 -13.12 4.15
N CYS A 470 -3.56 -12.07 3.78
CA CYS A 470 -4.18 -10.81 3.35
C CYS A 470 -4.94 -10.99 2.03
N HIS A 471 -4.42 -11.79 1.11
CA HIS A 471 -5.05 -12.07 -0.17
C HIS A 471 -6.40 -12.78 0.03
N GLU A 472 -6.44 -13.83 0.85
CA GLU A 472 -7.68 -14.54 1.20
C GLU A 472 -8.65 -13.65 1.99
N PHE A 473 -8.14 -12.80 2.89
CA PHE A 473 -8.95 -11.80 3.58
C PHE A 473 -9.67 -10.87 2.58
N PHE A 474 -8.96 -10.31 1.61
CA PHE A 474 -9.56 -9.38 0.65
C PHE A 474 -10.52 -10.08 -0.33
N LYS A 475 -10.27 -11.35 -0.68
CA LYS A 475 -11.26 -12.16 -1.40
C LYS A 475 -12.55 -12.31 -0.59
N GLY A 476 -12.45 -12.75 0.65
CA GLY A 476 -13.61 -12.91 1.54
C GLY A 476 -14.36 -11.58 1.74
N LEU A 477 -13.62 -10.51 1.99
CA LEU A 477 -14.17 -9.17 2.18
C LEU A 477 -14.91 -8.67 0.94
N SER A 478 -14.37 -8.90 -0.27
CA SER A 478 -15.05 -8.52 -1.52
C SER A 478 -16.39 -9.23 -1.71
N ARG A 479 -16.52 -10.51 -1.29
CA ARG A 479 -17.80 -11.24 -1.29
C ARG A 479 -18.78 -10.68 -0.27
N VAL A 480 -18.33 -10.41 0.95
CA VAL A 480 -19.19 -9.96 2.07
C VAL A 480 -19.72 -8.55 1.81
N VAL A 481 -18.87 -7.67 1.29
CA VAL A 481 -19.22 -6.27 1.02
C VAL A 481 -19.97 -6.13 -0.31
N GLY A 482 -19.83 -7.09 -1.24
CA GLY A 482 -20.43 -7.02 -2.57
C GLY A 482 -19.91 -5.84 -3.39
N ARG A 483 -18.68 -5.38 -3.10
CA ARG A 483 -18.00 -4.28 -3.78
C ARG A 483 -16.66 -4.76 -4.29
N ALA A 484 -16.24 -4.24 -5.44
CA ALA A 484 -14.88 -4.45 -5.89
C ALA A 484 -13.90 -3.75 -4.95
N MET A 485 -12.77 -4.37 -4.67
CA MET A 485 -11.70 -3.79 -3.87
C MET A 485 -10.42 -3.75 -4.70
N VAL A 486 -9.76 -2.61 -4.77
CA VAL A 486 -8.45 -2.48 -5.40
C VAL A 486 -7.42 -2.30 -4.31
N VAL A 487 -6.60 -3.32 -4.10
CA VAL A 487 -5.51 -3.30 -3.13
C VAL A 487 -4.20 -3.12 -3.89
N ARG A 488 -3.52 -2.01 -3.65
CA ARG A 488 -2.16 -1.76 -4.12
C ARG A 488 -1.17 -2.23 -3.08
N ASP A 489 -0.20 -3.03 -3.50
CA ASP A 489 0.96 -3.38 -2.68
C ASP A 489 2.26 -2.80 -3.26
N ALA A 490 3.40 -3.17 -2.67
CA ALA A 490 4.71 -2.69 -3.12
C ALA A 490 5.05 -3.08 -4.59
N ASN A 491 4.42 -4.12 -5.13
CA ASN A 491 4.79 -4.72 -6.41
C ASN A 491 3.67 -4.62 -7.47
N ARG A 492 2.40 -4.79 -7.09
CA ARG A 492 1.28 -4.90 -8.04
C ARG A 492 -0.04 -4.39 -7.47
N PHE A 493 -1.05 -4.34 -8.35
CA PHE A 493 -2.44 -4.14 -7.99
C PHE A 493 -3.17 -5.48 -7.95
N HIS A 494 -4.05 -5.60 -6.97
CA HIS A 494 -4.96 -6.72 -6.79
C HIS A 494 -6.38 -6.17 -6.82
N ARG A 495 -7.16 -6.55 -7.83
CA ARG A 495 -8.58 -6.25 -7.88
C ARG A 495 -9.35 -7.46 -7.38
N PHE A 496 -9.92 -7.35 -6.19
CA PHE A 496 -10.77 -8.37 -5.59
C PHE A 496 -12.22 -8.07 -5.93
N GLN A 497 -12.92 -9.02 -6.53
CA GLN A 497 -14.32 -8.90 -6.89
C GLN A 497 -14.97 -10.27 -6.80
N ASP A 498 -16.08 -10.36 -6.07
CA ASP A 498 -16.84 -11.61 -5.85
C ASP A 498 -15.97 -12.78 -5.32
N GLY A 499 -14.90 -12.43 -4.59
CA GLY A 499 -13.91 -13.34 -4.02
C GLY A 499 -13.01 -14.03 -5.03
N ALA A 500 -12.90 -13.48 -6.23
CA ALA A 500 -11.77 -13.69 -7.12
C ALA A 500 -10.81 -12.50 -7.03
N CYS A 501 -9.54 -12.72 -7.38
CA CYS A 501 -8.55 -11.66 -7.55
C CYS A 501 -8.09 -11.59 -9.01
N SER A 502 -7.80 -10.39 -9.51
CA SER A 502 -7.22 -10.19 -10.85
C SER A 502 -5.90 -10.92 -11.08
N CYS A 503 -5.17 -11.29 -10.01
CA CYS A 503 -3.94 -12.07 -10.13
C CYS A 503 -4.15 -13.57 -10.38
N LYS A 504 -5.41 -14.07 -10.39
CA LYS A 504 -5.75 -15.50 -10.56
C LYS A 504 -4.97 -16.44 -9.62
N ASP A 505 -4.75 -16.00 -8.40
CA ASP A 505 -4.00 -16.75 -7.38
C ASP A 505 -2.50 -16.93 -7.67
N TYR A 506 -2.01 -16.20 -8.66
CA TYR A 506 -0.60 -16.07 -8.99
C TYR A 506 -0.02 -14.81 -8.30
N TRP A 507 0.01 -14.79 -6.95
CA TRP A 507 0.35 -13.58 -6.13
C TRP A 507 1.81 -13.46 -5.70
#